data_AF-A0A7G7KQ12-F1
#
_entry.id   AF-A0A7G7KQ12-F1
#
_cell.length_a   1.000
_cell.length_b   1.000
_cell.length_c   1.000
_cell.angle_alpha   90.00
_cell.angle_beta   90.00
_cell.angle_gamma   90.00
#
_symmetry.space_group_name_H-M   'P 1'
#
loop_
_entity.id
_entity.type
_entity.pdbx_description
1 polymer ?
#
loop_
_entity_poly.entity_id
_entity_poly.type
_entity_poly.pdbx_seq_one_letter_code
_entity_poly.pdbx_strand_id
1 'polypeptide(L)' 'MNHIYEVFHAGPADFGRFHVVAENRQQARARAQANYPRHDFAVFRSELIRPEWRYQLLNEWRSTL' A
#
# COMPACT_ATOMS: atom_id res chain seq x y z
N MET A 1 9.39 16.37 -3.59
CA MET A 1 8.01 16.62 -4.11
C MET A 1 7.13 15.50 -3.59
N ASN A 2 5.94 15.79 -3.07
CA ASN A 2 5.07 14.76 -2.46
C ASN A 2 4.18 14.09 -3.51
N HIS A 3 3.98 12.78 -3.37
CA HIS A 3 3.11 11.94 -4.20
C HIS A 3 2.12 11.16 -3.34
N ILE A 4 1.03 10.73 -3.97
CA ILE A 4 0.05 9.83 -3.35
C ILE A 4 0.48 8.39 -3.62
N TYR A 5 0.64 7.62 -2.56
CA TYR A 5 0.92 6.19 -2.60
C TYR A 5 -0.32 5.40 -2.18
N GLU A 6 -0.64 4.35 -2.93
CA GLU A 6 -1.63 3.36 -2.56
C GLU A 6 -0.92 2.26 -1.77
N VAL A 7 -1.37 2.06 -0.53
CA VAL A 7 -0.82 1.09 0.42
C VAL A 7 -1.84 0.00 0.62
N PHE A 8 -1.49 -1.21 0.20
CA PHE A 8 -2.21 -2.42 0.55
C PHE A 8 -1.60 -3.00 1.82
N HIS A 9 -2.44 -3.44 2.75
CA HIS A 9 -1.98 -4.05 4.00
C HIS A 9 -2.71 -5.36 4.29
N ALA A 10 -2.00 -6.25 4.97
CA ALA A 10 -2.47 -7.55 5.41
C ALA A 10 -1.99 -7.75 6.85
N GLY A 11 -2.94 -7.84 7.77
CA GLY A 11 -2.68 -8.07 9.18
C GLY A 11 -3.38 -9.33 9.68
N PRO A 12 -3.12 -9.73 10.94
CA PRO A 12 -3.78 -10.86 11.56
C PRO A 12 -5.31 -10.72 11.66
N ALA A 13 -5.82 -9.49 11.65
CA ALA A 13 -7.24 -9.19 11.86
C ALA A 13 -7.96 -8.69 10.60
N ASP A 14 -7.23 -8.16 9.60
CA ASP A 14 -7.83 -7.44 8.48
C ASP A 14 -6.93 -7.33 7.25
N PHE A 15 -7.57 -7.17 6.09
CA PHE A 15 -6.96 -6.83 4.81
C PHE A 15 -7.60 -5.55 4.28
N GLY A 16 -6.79 -4.65 3.74
CA GLY A 16 -7.32 -3.36 3.28
C GLY A 16 -6.38 -2.59 2.39
N ARG A 17 -6.85 -1.39 2.01
CA ARG A 17 -6.06 -0.41 1.28
C ARG A 17 -6.33 1.00 1.81
N PHE A 18 -5.30 1.83 1.81
CA PHE A 18 -5.42 3.26 2.08
C PHE A 18 -4.38 4.07 1.31
N HIS A 19 -4.50 5.40 1.35
CA HIS A 19 -3.56 6.30 0.68
C HIS A 19 -2.63 6.99 1.66
N VAL A 20 -1.37 7.16 1.27
CA VAL A 20 -0.35 7.91 2.02
C VAL A 20 0.27 8.95 1.13
N VAL A 21 0.32 10.21 1.59
CA VAL A 21 1.12 11.26 0.95
C VAL A 21 2.55 11.18 1.47
N ALA A 22 3.51 11.01 0.58
CA ALA A 22 4.94 10.91 0.90
C ALA A 22 5.82 11.32 -0.28
N GLU A 23 7.10 11.59 -0.03
CA GLU A 23 8.08 11.97 -1.05
C GLU A 23 8.58 10.78 -1.86
N ASN A 24 8.63 9.60 -1.23
CA ASN A 24 9.11 8.37 -1.85
C ASN A 24 8.42 7.14 -1.24
N ARG A 25 8.62 5.98 -1.89
CA ARG A 25 8.03 4.70 -1.49
C ARG A 25 8.46 4.26 -0.09
N GLN A 26 9.72 4.53 0.30
CA GLN A 26 10.24 4.15 1.61
C GLN A 26 9.59 4.95 2.73
N GLN A 27 9.42 6.26 2.54
CA GLN A 27 8.73 7.14 3.48
C GLN A 27 7.24 6.77 3.58
N ALA A 28 6.59 6.43 2.47
CA ALA A 28 5.20 5.94 2.49
C ALA A 28 5.07 4.64 3.31
N ARG A 29 5.99 3.68 3.14
CA ARG A 29 6.02 2.43 3.91
C ARG A 29 6.26 2.69 5.40
N ALA A 30 7.20 3.57 5.76
CA ALA A 30 7.48 3.89 7.15
C ALA A 30 6.26 4.52 7.85
N ARG A 31 5.54 5.42 7.15
CA ARG A 31 4.28 6.00 7.64
C ARG A 31 3.18 4.95 7.81
N ALA A 32 3.09 3.99 6.89
CA ALA A 32 2.13 2.89 6.99
C ALA A 32 2.45 1.96 8.20
N GLN A 33 3.72 1.60 8.37
CA GLN A 33 4.20 0.77 9.49
C GLN A 33 3.98 1.42 10.85
N ALA A 34 4.15 2.75 10.96
CA ALA A 34 3.89 3.47 12.20
C ALA A 34 2.43 3.36 12.66
N ASN A 35 1.48 3.29 11.72
CA ASN A 35 0.05 3.14 12.02
C ASN A 35 -0.36 1.67 12.23
N TYR A 36 0.23 0.73 11.49
CA TYR A 36 -0.09 -0.70 11.58
C TYR A 36 1.18 -1.57 11.70
N PRO A 37 1.82 -1.62 12.89
CA PRO A 37 3.16 -2.19 13.05
C PRO A 37 3.23 -3.71 12.88
N ARG A 38 2.10 -4.42 12.92
CA ARG A 38 2.02 -5.90 12.78
C ARG A 38 1.50 -6.35 11.42
N HIS A 39 1.42 -5.44 10.44
CA HIS A 39 0.89 -5.73 9.12
C HIS A 39 2.02 -5.82 8.09
N ASP A 40 1.81 -6.66 7.08
CA ASP A 40 2.58 -6.64 5.85
C ASP A 40 2.03 -5.59 4.90
N PHE A 41 2.90 -5.02 4.08
CA PHE A 41 2.56 -3.89 3.20
C PHE A 41 3.11 -4.04 1.80
N ALA A 42 2.26 -3.76 0.81
CA ALA A 42 2.68 -3.41 -0.54
C ALA A 42 2.33 -1.95 -0.84
N VAL A 43 3.33 -1.20 -1.30
CA VAL A 43 3.21 0.25 -1.53
C VAL A 43 3.49 0.55 -2.99
N PHE A 44 2.57 1.23 -3.65
CA PHE A 44 2.65 1.59 -5.06
C PHE A 44 2.35 3.07 -5.25
N ARG A 45 2.94 3.71 -6.25
CA ARG A 45 2.67 5.12 -6.54
C ARG A 45 1.34 5.21 -7.28
N SER A 46 0.35 5.90 -6.72
CA SER A 46 -1.03 5.85 -7.21
C SER A 46 -1.17 6.39 -8.64
N GLU A 47 -0.37 7.40 -9.01
CA GLU A 47 -0.35 7.97 -10.37
C GLU A 47 0.18 6.99 -11.44
N LEU A 48 0.88 5.92 -11.05
CA LEU A 48 1.41 4.90 -11.97
C LEU A 48 0.46 3.70 -12.12
N ILE A 49 -0.64 3.68 -11.35
CA ILE A 49 -1.59 2.57 -11.34
C ILE A 49 -2.84 3.00 -12.09
N ARG A 50 -3.19 2.24 -13.14
CA ARG A 50 -4.48 2.41 -13.80
C ARG A 50 -5.61 1.97 -12.86
N PRO A 51 -6.73 2.71 -12.76
CA PRO A 51 -7.82 2.40 -11.83
C PRO A 51 -8.32 0.96 -11.93
N GLU A 52 -8.41 0.41 -13.15
CA GLU A 52 -8.87 -0.96 -13.41
C GLU A 52 -7.95 -2.04 -12.81
N TRP A 53 -6.66 -1.74 -12.61
CA TRP A 53 -5.68 -2.70 -12.11
C TRP A 53 -5.61 -2.77 -10.58
N ARG A 54 -6.22 -1.84 -9.85
CA ARG A 54 -6.09 -1.77 -8.38
C ARG A 54 -6.53 -3.04 -7.68
N TYR A 55 -7.63 -3.64 -8.12
CA TYR A 55 -8.12 -4.91 -7.56
C TYR A 55 -7.25 -6.10 -7.96
N GLN A 56 -6.74 -6.11 -9.20
CA GLN A 56 -5.83 -7.14 -9.66
C GLN A 56 -4.53 -7.11 -8.85
N LEU A 57 -3.90 -5.94 -8.71
CA LEU A 57 -2.68 -5.76 -7.93
C LEU A 57 -2.84 -6.18 -6.46
N LEU A 58 -3.98 -5.87 -5.84
CA LEU A 58 -4.31 -6.34 -4.50
C LEU A 58 -4.39 -7.87 -4.45
N ASN A 59 -5.10 -8.50 -5.39
CA ASN A 59 -5.26 -9.95 -5.40
C ASN A 59 -3.96 -10.69 -5.73
N GLU A 60 -3.16 -10.17 -6.65
CA GLU A 60 -1.83 -10.69 -6.98
C GLU A 60 -0.93 -10.61 -5.76
N TRP A 61 -0.86 -9.46 -5.10
CA TRP A 61 -0.07 -9.31 -3.89
C TRP A 61 -0.56 -10.25 -2.77
N ARG A 62 -1.87 -10.36 -2.56
CA ARG A 62 -2.44 -11.31 -1.59
C ARG A 62 -2.07 -12.77 -1.86
N SER A 63 -1.88 -13.14 -3.13
CA SER A 63 -1.46 -14.49 -3.51
C SER A 63 0.02 -14.77 -3.21
N THR A 64 0.80 -13.73 -2.86
CA THR A 64 2.23 -13.82 -2.52
C THR A 64 2.53 -13.76 -1.02
N LEU A 65 1.51 -13.54 -0.19
CA LEU A 65 1.59 -13.55 1.28
C LEU A 65 1.44 -14.97 1.80
#